data_AF-A0A4Q9HYC9-F1
#
_entry.id   AF-A0A4Q9HYC9-F1
#
_cell.length_a   1.000
_cell.length_b   1.000
_cell.length_c   1.000
_cell.angle_alpha   90.00
_cell.angle_beta   90.00
_cell.angle_gamma   90.00
#
_symmetry.space_group_name_H-M   'P 1'
#
loop_
_entity.id
_entity.type
_entity.pdbx_description
1 polymer ?
#
loop_
_entity_poly.entity_id
_entity_poly.type
_entity_poly.pdbx_seq_one_letter_code
_entity_poly.pdbx_strand_id
1 'polypeptide(L)'
;MITYEQAGELLGLAAARDQRTVGDADILAWHDDLNAASITYDDARAALTRFYVAQGDLRAEDRFRVTTPDVIHHARRLRRERLANFTYEPPNADADPHYLTRLRSQIAATVNGDTPAAATAPALEGEPHPTVLEALAGVVRVLDEEQDPEEEQDVAVAQIRRPGPLGVECPTCHAPIGRPCKAPNGAKNAKRVHGARRRVATGQPAATETPAEIEHRRAAALAYLEARETA
;
A
#
# COMPACT_ATOMS: atom_id res chain seq x y z
N MET A 1 -22.92 16.57 -12.69
CA MET A 1 -23.95 15.63 -12.21
C MET A 1 -24.33 14.74 -13.38
N ILE A 2 -24.45 13.43 -13.17
CA ILE A 2 -24.83 12.47 -14.22
C ILE A 2 -26.35 12.40 -14.28
N THR A 3 -26.93 12.49 -15.48
CA THR A 3 -28.38 12.34 -15.69
C THR A 3 -28.78 10.87 -15.78
N TYR A 4 -30.08 10.55 -15.64
CA TYR A 4 -30.57 9.18 -15.87
C TYR A 4 -30.28 8.69 -17.30
N GLU A 5 -30.41 9.55 -18.30
CA GLU A 5 -30.08 9.24 -19.70
C GLU A 5 -28.60 8.86 -19.84
N GLN A 6 -27.70 9.64 -19.22
CA GLN A 6 -26.27 9.36 -19.21
C GLN A 6 -25.92 8.07 -18.46
N ALA A 7 -26.60 7.78 -17.35
CA ALA A 7 -26.46 6.50 -16.64
C ALA A 7 -26.91 5.32 -17.51
N GLY A 8 -28.04 5.48 -18.22
CA GLY A 8 -28.53 4.51 -19.20
C GLY A 8 -27.56 4.29 -20.36
N GLU A 9 -26.93 5.36 -20.87
CA GLU A 9 -25.90 5.26 -21.91
C GLU A 9 -24.67 4.48 -21.42
N LEU A 10 -24.17 4.78 -20.20
CA LEU A 10 -23.05 4.04 -19.60
C LEU A 10 -23.37 2.54 -19.44
N LEU A 11 -24.58 2.22 -18.98
CA LEU A 11 -25.04 0.84 -18.86
C LEU A 11 -25.21 0.17 -20.23
N GLY A 12 -25.72 0.86 -21.23
CA GLY A 12 -25.81 0.36 -22.61
C GLY A 12 -24.43 0.06 -23.19
N LEU A 13 -23.45 0.93 -22.95
CA LEU A 13 -22.05 0.69 -23.30
C LEU A 13 -21.46 -0.51 -22.55
N ALA A 14 -21.80 -0.70 -21.28
CA ALA A 14 -21.38 -1.87 -20.52
C ALA A 14 -22.00 -3.17 -21.09
N ALA A 15 -23.30 -3.14 -21.35
CA ALA A 15 -24.07 -4.26 -21.90
C ALA A 15 -23.60 -4.71 -23.29
N ALA A 16 -23.20 -3.76 -24.13
CA ALA A 16 -22.59 -4.08 -25.43
C ALA A 16 -21.30 -4.91 -25.32
N ARG A 17 -20.63 -4.90 -24.15
CA ARG A 17 -19.35 -5.60 -23.93
C ARG A 17 -19.50 -6.89 -23.15
N ASP A 18 -20.40 -6.94 -22.16
CA ASP A 18 -20.54 -8.08 -21.25
C ASP A 18 -21.88 -8.83 -21.35
N GLN A 19 -22.68 -8.46 -22.36
CA GLN A 19 -23.91 -9.14 -22.74
C GLN A 19 -24.94 -9.20 -21.59
N ARG A 20 -24.93 -8.21 -20.68
CA ARG A 20 -25.99 -8.06 -19.68
C ARG A 20 -27.25 -7.45 -20.31
N THR A 21 -28.40 -7.69 -19.67
CA THR A 21 -29.61 -6.89 -19.89
C THR A 21 -29.61 -5.72 -18.92
N VAL A 22 -30.12 -4.57 -19.36
CA VAL A 22 -30.23 -3.34 -18.57
C VAL A 22 -31.70 -3.00 -18.42
N GLY A 23 -32.15 -2.72 -17.20
CA GLY A 23 -33.49 -2.20 -16.92
C GLY A 23 -33.45 -0.88 -16.13
N ASP A 24 -34.64 -0.28 -15.94
CA ASP A 24 -34.78 1.01 -15.25
C ASP A 24 -34.21 1.00 -13.82
N ALA A 25 -34.32 -0.14 -13.13
CA ALA A 25 -33.75 -0.30 -11.79
C ALA A 25 -32.21 -0.20 -11.78
N ASP A 26 -31.55 -0.71 -12.83
CA ASP A 26 -30.10 -0.61 -12.96
C ASP A 26 -29.68 0.84 -13.21
N ILE A 27 -30.45 1.56 -14.04
CA ILE A 27 -30.22 2.98 -14.35
C ILE A 27 -30.33 3.83 -13.09
N LEU A 28 -31.38 3.62 -12.29
CA LEU A 28 -31.58 4.31 -11.02
C LEU A 28 -30.40 4.04 -10.06
N ALA A 29 -30.01 2.78 -9.89
CA ALA A 29 -28.91 2.40 -9.00
C ALA A 29 -27.57 3.02 -9.44
N TRP A 30 -27.24 2.95 -10.74
CA TRP A 30 -26.02 3.55 -11.28
C TRP A 30 -26.02 5.07 -11.19
N HIS A 31 -27.15 5.71 -11.46
CA HIS A 31 -27.31 7.14 -11.30
C HIS A 31 -27.01 7.57 -9.86
N ASP A 32 -27.60 6.89 -8.88
CA ASP A 32 -27.46 7.24 -7.46
C ASP A 32 -26.05 7.00 -6.95
N ASP A 33 -25.46 5.83 -7.25
CA ASP A 33 -24.09 5.48 -6.84
C ASP A 33 -23.05 6.46 -7.40
N LEU A 34 -23.13 6.76 -8.71
CA LEU A 34 -22.14 7.60 -9.38
C LEU A 34 -22.25 9.07 -8.94
N ASN A 35 -23.49 9.58 -8.76
CA ASN A 35 -23.71 10.93 -8.25
C ASN A 35 -23.32 11.05 -6.76
N ALA A 36 -23.63 10.04 -5.92
CA ALA A 36 -23.18 10.00 -4.53
C ALA A 36 -21.65 10.01 -4.42
N ALA A 37 -20.96 9.35 -5.36
CA ALA A 37 -19.51 9.37 -5.46
C ALA A 37 -18.93 10.63 -6.14
N SER A 38 -19.77 11.58 -6.55
CA SER A 38 -19.40 12.82 -7.25
C SER A 38 -18.57 12.58 -8.52
N ILE A 39 -18.89 11.52 -9.27
CA ILE A 39 -18.23 11.19 -10.53
C ILE A 39 -18.89 11.96 -11.67
N THR A 40 -18.09 12.51 -12.59
CA THR A 40 -18.59 13.17 -13.81
C THR A 40 -18.89 12.12 -14.88
N TYR A 41 -19.75 12.46 -15.84
CA TYR A 41 -20.08 11.55 -16.94
C TYR A 41 -18.83 11.17 -17.76
N ASP A 42 -17.97 12.14 -18.08
CA ASP A 42 -16.73 11.88 -18.82
C ASP A 42 -15.77 10.96 -18.06
N ASP A 43 -15.63 11.17 -16.75
CA ASP A 43 -14.80 10.31 -15.89
C ASP A 43 -15.36 8.88 -15.85
N ALA A 44 -16.68 8.72 -15.72
CA ALA A 44 -17.34 7.42 -15.72
C ALA A 44 -17.15 6.70 -17.07
N ARG A 45 -17.30 7.41 -18.19
CA ARG A 45 -17.11 6.85 -19.54
C ARG A 45 -15.66 6.43 -19.80
N ALA A 46 -14.71 7.26 -19.40
CA ALA A 46 -13.29 6.95 -19.49
C ALA A 46 -12.90 5.77 -18.57
N ALA A 47 -13.45 5.74 -17.35
CA ALA A 47 -13.25 4.64 -16.40
C ALA A 47 -13.79 3.31 -16.92
N LEU A 48 -14.99 3.31 -17.50
CA LEU A 48 -15.61 2.15 -18.14
C LEU A 48 -14.72 1.59 -19.25
N THR A 49 -14.22 2.46 -20.12
CA THR A 49 -13.31 2.07 -21.21
C THR A 49 -12.03 1.46 -20.63
N ARG A 50 -11.42 2.13 -19.66
CA ARG A 50 -10.18 1.66 -19.02
C ARG A 50 -10.34 0.31 -18.33
N PHE A 51 -11.48 0.07 -17.68
CA PHE A 51 -11.80 -1.21 -17.05
C PHE A 51 -11.78 -2.35 -18.07
N TYR A 52 -12.51 -2.19 -19.18
CA TYR A 52 -12.57 -3.24 -20.20
C TYR A 52 -11.27 -3.42 -20.98
N VAL A 53 -10.49 -2.36 -21.20
CA VAL A 53 -9.13 -2.51 -21.76
C VAL A 53 -8.27 -3.35 -20.80
N ALA A 54 -8.31 -3.08 -19.49
CA ALA A 54 -7.54 -3.86 -18.51
C ALA A 54 -7.97 -5.32 -18.43
N GLN A 55 -9.25 -5.64 -18.71
CA GLN A 55 -9.73 -7.01 -18.82
C GLN A 55 -9.35 -7.70 -20.14
N GLY A 56 -8.91 -6.95 -21.15
CA GLY A 56 -8.47 -7.50 -22.43
C GLY A 56 -7.31 -8.49 -22.29
N ASP A 57 -6.43 -8.24 -21.33
CA ASP A 57 -5.25 -9.07 -21.02
C ASP A 57 -5.60 -10.34 -20.23
N LEU A 58 -6.81 -10.42 -19.68
CA LEU A 58 -7.26 -11.56 -18.88
C LEU A 58 -7.80 -12.68 -19.76
N ARG A 59 -7.66 -13.91 -19.26
CA ARG A 59 -8.33 -15.09 -19.84
C ARG A 59 -9.84 -14.92 -19.74
N ALA A 60 -10.58 -15.55 -20.65
CA ALA A 60 -12.03 -15.45 -20.70
C ALA A 60 -12.71 -15.86 -19.36
N GLU A 61 -12.14 -16.84 -18.67
CA GLU A 61 -12.61 -17.34 -17.35
C GLU A 61 -12.42 -16.35 -16.20
N ASP A 62 -11.48 -15.41 -16.32
CA ASP A 62 -11.17 -14.41 -15.29
C ASP A 62 -11.86 -13.06 -15.55
N ARG A 63 -12.61 -12.94 -16.66
CA ARG A 63 -13.34 -11.71 -17.00
C ARG A 63 -14.64 -11.64 -16.22
N PHE A 64 -14.98 -10.44 -15.75
CA PHE A 64 -16.18 -10.21 -14.97
C PHE A 64 -16.88 -8.92 -15.38
N ARG A 65 -18.19 -8.86 -15.13
CA ARG A 65 -19.04 -7.71 -15.46
C ARG A 65 -18.64 -6.51 -14.62
N VAL A 66 -18.60 -5.32 -15.24
CA VAL A 66 -18.31 -4.08 -14.51
C VAL A 66 -19.43 -3.74 -13.54
N THR A 67 -19.06 -3.27 -12.34
CA THR A 67 -19.99 -2.75 -11.32
C THR A 67 -19.74 -1.25 -11.08
N THR A 68 -20.67 -0.58 -10.40
CA THR A 68 -20.51 0.83 -9.99
C THR A 68 -19.25 1.06 -9.15
N PRO A 69 -18.90 0.23 -8.14
CA PRO A 69 -17.62 0.32 -7.44
C PRO A 69 -16.39 0.30 -8.34
N ASP A 70 -16.39 -0.53 -9.39
CA ASP A 70 -15.26 -0.61 -10.34
C ASP A 70 -15.11 0.70 -11.12
N VAL A 71 -16.22 1.23 -11.65
CA VAL A 71 -16.23 2.52 -12.35
C VAL A 71 -15.74 3.64 -11.43
N ILE A 72 -16.24 3.70 -10.19
CA ILE A 72 -15.81 4.69 -9.19
C ILE A 72 -14.31 4.56 -8.89
N HIS A 73 -13.80 3.33 -8.73
CA HIS A 73 -12.39 3.08 -8.47
C HIS A 73 -11.51 3.61 -9.63
N HIS A 74 -11.84 3.26 -10.87
CA HIS A 74 -11.10 3.69 -12.05
C HIS A 74 -11.22 5.20 -12.29
N ALA A 75 -12.40 5.79 -12.10
CA ALA A 75 -12.62 7.23 -12.22
C ALA A 75 -11.78 8.01 -11.19
N ARG A 76 -11.78 7.57 -9.92
CA ARG A 76 -10.90 8.14 -8.89
C ARG A 76 -9.43 8.01 -9.23
N ARG A 77 -9.02 6.94 -9.91
CA ARG A 77 -7.63 6.77 -10.38
C ARG A 77 -7.29 7.79 -11.48
N LEU A 78 -8.16 7.96 -12.48
CA LEU A 78 -8.00 8.97 -13.54
C LEU A 78 -7.95 10.41 -12.97
N ARG A 79 -8.77 10.69 -11.94
CA ARG A 79 -8.75 11.96 -11.21
C ARG A 79 -7.42 12.20 -10.50
N ARG A 80 -6.86 11.18 -9.83
CA ARG A 80 -5.52 11.27 -9.20
C ARG A 80 -4.41 11.46 -10.21
N GLU A 81 -4.48 10.77 -11.35
CA GLU A 81 -3.49 10.90 -12.43
C GLU A 81 -3.45 12.32 -13.00
N ARG A 82 -4.60 12.98 -13.17
CA ARG A 82 -4.66 14.40 -13.57
C ARG A 82 -4.02 15.35 -12.55
N LEU A 83 -4.09 15.01 -11.27
CA LEU A 83 -3.46 15.79 -10.20
C LEU A 83 -1.97 15.53 -10.03
N ALA A 84 -1.39 14.53 -10.70
CA ALA A 84 -0.01 14.12 -10.46
C ALA A 84 1.00 15.27 -10.63
N ASN A 85 0.75 16.17 -11.58
CA ASN A 85 1.59 17.32 -11.90
C ASN A 85 0.87 18.66 -11.62
N PHE A 86 -0.14 18.67 -10.75
CA PHE A 86 -0.89 19.89 -10.45
C PHE A 86 0.04 20.95 -9.82
N THR A 87 0.09 22.12 -10.44
CA THR A 87 0.79 23.30 -9.93
C THR A 87 -0.23 24.39 -9.69
N TYR A 88 -0.23 24.94 -8.47
CA TYR A 88 -1.11 26.06 -8.14
C TYR A 88 -0.64 27.34 -8.84
N GLU A 89 -1.56 28.02 -9.52
CA GLU A 89 -1.28 29.30 -10.15
C GLU A 89 -1.77 30.45 -9.24
N PRO A 90 -0.87 31.17 -8.55
CA PRO A 90 -1.25 32.27 -7.68
C PRO A 90 -1.71 33.48 -8.51
N PRO A 91 -2.60 34.33 -7.96
CA PRO A 91 -2.87 35.63 -8.57
C PRO A 91 -1.62 36.53 -8.50
N ASN A 92 -1.54 37.53 -9.38
CA ASN A 92 -0.40 38.46 -9.50
C ASN A 92 -0.14 39.34 -8.25
N ALA A 93 -0.92 39.21 -7.17
CA ALA A 93 -0.75 39.98 -5.94
C ALA A 93 -0.13 39.10 -4.85
N ASP A 94 0.84 39.64 -4.11
CA ASP A 94 1.64 38.91 -3.11
C ASP A 94 0.84 38.34 -1.92
N ALA A 95 -0.39 38.78 -1.72
CA ALA A 95 -1.28 38.27 -0.66
C ALA A 95 -2.71 38.04 -1.20
N ASP A 96 -3.10 36.77 -1.35
CA ASP A 96 -4.48 36.38 -1.66
C ASP A 96 -5.21 35.92 -0.38
N PRO A 97 -6.13 36.73 0.19
CA PRO A 97 -6.94 36.32 1.34
C PRO A 97 -7.88 35.13 1.00
N HIS A 98 -8.05 34.80 -0.28
CA HIS A 98 -8.88 33.69 -0.76
C HIS A 98 -8.08 32.50 -1.30
N TYR A 99 -6.79 32.41 -0.97
CA TYR A 99 -5.87 31.35 -1.41
C TYR A 99 -6.51 29.94 -1.35
N LEU A 100 -7.07 29.54 -0.21
CA LEU A 100 -7.64 28.19 -0.03
C LEU A 100 -8.84 27.92 -0.93
N THR A 101 -9.70 28.92 -1.15
CA THR A 101 -10.86 28.80 -2.03
C THR A 101 -10.41 28.64 -3.47
N ARG A 102 -9.44 29.44 -3.91
CA ARG A 102 -8.86 29.37 -5.25
C ARG A 102 -8.12 28.06 -5.49
N LEU A 103 -7.34 27.60 -4.50
CA LEU A 103 -6.64 26.33 -4.56
C LEU A 103 -7.65 25.19 -4.75
N ARG A 104 -8.72 25.15 -3.95
CA ARG A 104 -9.77 24.14 -4.06
C ARG A 104 -10.48 24.20 -5.42
N SER A 105 -10.75 25.40 -5.95
CA SER A 105 -11.37 25.53 -7.27
C SER A 105 -10.45 25.08 -8.40
N GLN A 106 -9.16 25.42 -8.36
CA GLN A 106 -8.18 24.97 -9.35
C GLN A 106 -7.98 23.44 -9.30
N ILE A 107 -7.91 22.87 -8.10
CA ILE A 107 -7.87 21.41 -7.91
C ILE A 107 -9.14 20.79 -8.52
N ALA A 108 -10.33 21.32 -8.21
CA ALA A 108 -11.59 20.80 -8.74
C ALA A 108 -11.63 20.87 -10.28
N ALA A 109 -11.24 21.99 -10.87
CA ALA A 109 -11.18 22.18 -12.32
C ALA A 109 -10.20 21.20 -12.99
N THR A 110 -9.00 21.04 -12.43
CA THR A 110 -8.00 20.09 -12.93
C THR A 110 -8.51 18.64 -12.83
N VAL A 111 -9.09 18.29 -11.68
CA VAL A 111 -9.63 16.95 -11.42
C VAL A 111 -10.82 16.62 -12.31
N ASN A 112 -11.64 17.60 -12.65
CA ASN A 112 -12.78 17.40 -13.55
C ASN A 112 -12.37 17.42 -15.03
N GLY A 113 -11.15 17.87 -15.35
CA GLY A 113 -10.66 17.96 -16.72
C GLY A 113 -11.00 19.28 -17.42
N ASP A 114 -11.55 20.26 -16.70
CA ASP A 114 -11.83 21.60 -17.21
C ASP A 114 -10.52 22.37 -17.50
N THR A 115 -9.45 22.02 -16.80
CA THR A 115 -8.10 22.52 -17.01
C THR A 115 -7.19 21.35 -17.38
N PRO A 116 -6.37 21.45 -18.45
CA PRO A 116 -5.47 20.37 -18.82
C PRO A 116 -4.47 20.11 -17.70
N ALA A 117 -4.25 18.83 -17.39
CA ALA A 117 -3.16 18.44 -16.50
C ALA A 117 -1.82 18.84 -17.13
N ALA A 118 -0.88 19.33 -16.32
CA ALA A 118 0.47 19.61 -16.80
C ALA A 118 1.09 18.31 -17.33
N ALA A 119 1.47 18.32 -18.62
CA ALA A 119 1.96 17.13 -19.33
C ALA A 119 3.28 16.61 -18.76
N THR A 120 4.06 17.49 -18.14
CA THR A 120 5.37 17.20 -17.59
C THR A 120 5.41 17.70 -16.16
N ALA A 121 5.99 16.91 -15.26
CA ALA A 121 6.38 17.44 -13.97
C ALA A 121 7.33 18.62 -14.22
N PRO A 122 7.12 19.79 -13.59
CA PRO A 122 8.12 20.85 -13.66
C PRO A 122 9.46 20.27 -13.23
N ALA A 123 10.49 20.48 -14.04
CA ALA A 123 11.83 20.09 -13.66
C ALA A 123 12.15 20.75 -12.32
N LEU A 124 12.67 19.99 -11.36
CA LEU A 124 13.26 20.58 -10.17
C LEU A 124 14.53 21.29 -10.62
N GLU A 125 14.40 22.58 -10.93
CA GLU A 125 15.52 23.45 -11.22
C GLU A 125 16.09 23.95 -9.90
N GLY A 126 17.22 23.35 -9.48
CA GLY A 126 17.90 23.72 -8.25
C GLY A 126 18.79 22.60 -7.74
N GLU A 127 20.06 22.91 -7.49
CA GLU A 127 20.92 22.03 -6.71
C GLU A 127 20.45 21.98 -5.25
N PRO A 128 20.77 20.91 -4.50
CA PRO A 128 20.50 20.87 -3.07
C PRO A 128 21.05 22.11 -2.38
N HIS A 129 20.30 22.68 -1.43
CA HIS A 129 20.72 23.86 -0.69
C HIS A 129 22.13 23.64 -0.08
N PRO A 130 23.03 24.64 -0.07
CA PRO A 130 24.41 24.47 0.39
C PRO A 130 24.53 23.81 1.77
N THR A 131 23.64 24.15 2.69
CA THR A 131 23.56 23.54 4.03
C THR A 131 23.29 22.03 4.00
N VAL A 132 22.53 21.55 3.01
CA VAL A 132 22.28 20.12 2.80
C VAL A 132 23.55 19.44 2.25
N LEU A 133 24.27 20.10 1.35
CA LEU A 133 25.56 19.62 0.84
C LEU A 133 26.62 19.55 1.95
N GLU A 134 26.71 20.57 2.81
CA GLU A 134 27.60 20.59 3.97
C GLU A 134 27.25 19.48 4.98
N ALA A 135 25.97 19.25 5.25
CA ALA A 135 25.53 18.17 6.12
C ALA A 135 25.86 16.78 5.54
N LEU A 136 25.75 16.61 4.22
CA LEU A 136 26.10 15.36 3.53
C LEU A 136 27.62 15.14 3.47
N ALA A 137 28.41 16.21 3.34
CA ALA A 137 29.87 16.13 3.34
C ALA A 137 30.43 15.50 4.64
N GLY A 138 29.72 15.63 5.77
CA GLY A 138 30.08 15.00 7.04
C GLY A 138 29.59 13.55 7.22
N VAL A 139 28.71 13.05 6.33
CA VAL A 139 28.04 11.74 6.48
C VAL A 139 28.51 10.73 5.44
N VAL A 140 28.98 11.17 4.28
CA VAL A 140 29.53 10.28 3.25
C VAL A 140 30.94 9.86 3.67
N ARG A 141 31.08 8.65 4.23
CA ARG A 141 32.36 7.94 4.16
C ARG A 141 32.60 7.60 2.70
N VAL A 142 33.59 8.25 2.10
CA VAL A 142 34.19 7.78 0.85
C VAL A 142 34.73 6.39 1.16
N LEU A 143 34.16 5.36 0.52
CA LEU A 143 34.78 4.05 0.49
C LEU A 143 35.94 4.20 -0.49
N ASP A 144 37.17 4.19 0.02
CA ASP A 144 38.34 4.12 -0.82
C ASP A 144 38.25 2.86 -1.68
N GLU A 145 38.34 3.04 -3.00
CA GLU A 145 38.15 2.02 -4.04
C GLU A 145 39.24 0.92 -4.04
N GLU A 146 40.20 0.98 -3.11
CA GLU A 146 41.40 0.13 -3.07
C GLU A 146 41.40 -0.94 -1.96
N GLN A 147 40.29 -1.13 -1.22
CA GLN A 147 40.17 -2.26 -0.30
C GLN A 147 39.35 -3.40 -0.92
N ASP A 148 40.07 -4.44 -1.32
CA ASP A 148 39.57 -5.72 -1.82
C ASP A 148 38.47 -6.28 -0.88
N PRO A 149 37.19 -6.30 -1.27
CA PRO A 149 36.09 -6.38 -0.30
C PRO A 149 35.62 -7.79 0.06
N GLU A 150 36.24 -8.86 -0.46
CA GLU A 150 35.65 -10.20 -0.36
C GLU A 150 35.95 -10.94 0.95
N GLU A 151 37.02 -10.61 1.69
CA GLU A 151 37.37 -11.38 2.92
C GLU A 151 37.05 -10.67 4.25
N GLU A 152 37.02 -9.33 4.31
CA GLU A 152 36.72 -8.58 5.55
C GLU A 152 35.24 -8.21 5.74
N GLN A 153 34.44 -8.14 4.68
CA GLN A 153 33.02 -7.77 4.78
C GLN A 153 32.18 -8.83 5.52
N ASP A 154 32.55 -10.11 5.41
CA ASP A 154 31.82 -11.19 6.10
C ASP A 154 31.99 -11.13 7.63
N VAL A 155 33.09 -10.57 8.12
CA VAL A 155 33.36 -10.48 9.57
C VAL A 155 32.69 -9.26 10.20
N ALA A 156 32.63 -8.12 9.49
CA ALA A 156 32.04 -6.88 10.00
C ALA A 156 30.50 -6.85 9.90
N VAL A 157 29.91 -7.41 8.82
CA VAL A 157 28.45 -7.48 8.66
C VAL A 157 27.83 -8.47 9.65
N ALA A 158 28.57 -9.51 10.07
CA ALA A 158 28.14 -10.42 11.12
C ALA A 158 27.90 -9.74 12.48
N GLN A 159 28.54 -8.58 12.74
CA GLN A 159 28.37 -7.83 13.99
C GLN A 159 27.16 -6.88 13.98
N ILE A 160 26.63 -6.51 12.81
CA ILE A 160 25.49 -5.60 12.70
C ILE A 160 24.20 -6.39 12.92
N ARG A 161 23.84 -6.61 14.19
CA ARG A 161 22.56 -7.21 14.57
C ARG A 161 21.43 -6.24 14.26
N ARG A 162 20.65 -6.52 13.20
CA ARG A 162 19.41 -5.79 12.91
C ARG A 162 18.47 -5.87 14.14
N PRO A 163 17.91 -4.75 14.61
CA PRO A 163 17.01 -4.77 15.75
C PRO A 163 15.77 -5.63 15.45
N GLY A 164 15.38 -6.46 16.42
CA GLY A 164 14.17 -7.29 16.35
C GLY A 164 14.40 -8.77 16.00
N PRO A 165 13.32 -9.57 15.90
CA PRO A 165 13.39 -11.03 15.81
C PRO A 165 14.06 -11.57 14.55
N LEU A 166 14.22 -10.74 13.51
CA LEU A 166 14.88 -11.14 12.27
C LEU A 166 16.41 -10.98 12.34
N GLY A 167 16.95 -10.35 13.38
CA GLY A 167 18.40 -10.17 13.59
C GLY A 167 19.15 -11.42 14.04
N VAL A 168 18.44 -12.53 14.31
CA VAL A 168 19.00 -13.82 14.70
C VAL A 168 18.48 -14.93 13.79
N GLU A 169 19.23 -16.02 13.63
CA GLU A 169 18.74 -17.22 12.95
C GLU A 169 17.59 -17.86 13.73
N CYS A 170 16.61 -18.45 13.03
CA CYS A 170 15.51 -19.14 13.69
C CYS A 170 15.92 -20.54 14.17
N PRO A 171 15.95 -20.83 15.47
CA PRO A 171 16.32 -22.16 15.98
C PRO A 171 15.30 -23.26 15.64
N THR A 172 14.08 -22.91 15.23
CA THR A 172 13.01 -23.88 14.91
C THR A 172 12.97 -24.29 13.45
N CYS A 173 13.27 -23.37 12.53
CA CYS A 173 13.13 -23.62 11.08
C CYS A 173 14.37 -23.27 10.27
N HIS A 174 15.47 -22.88 10.94
CA HIS A 174 16.75 -22.50 10.36
C HIS A 174 16.63 -21.41 9.28
N ALA A 175 15.64 -20.52 9.44
CA ALA A 175 15.51 -19.36 8.58
C ALA A 175 16.69 -18.39 8.87
N PRO A 176 17.47 -18.01 7.85
CA PRO A 176 18.63 -17.15 8.04
C PRO A 176 18.24 -15.75 8.53
N ILE A 177 19.24 -14.99 9.00
CA ILE A 177 19.08 -13.60 9.44
C ILE A 177 18.42 -12.79 8.31
N GLY A 178 17.43 -11.97 8.66
CA GLY A 178 16.68 -11.13 7.72
C GLY A 178 15.58 -11.83 6.90
N ARG A 179 15.49 -13.17 6.91
CA ARG A 179 14.42 -13.90 6.20
C ARG A 179 13.25 -14.26 7.12
N PRO A 180 11.99 -14.20 6.65
CA PRO A 180 10.85 -14.64 7.43
C PRO A 180 10.93 -16.13 7.74
N CYS A 181 10.28 -16.55 8.82
CA CYS A 181 10.22 -17.97 9.17
C CYS A 181 9.45 -18.76 8.08
N LYS A 182 9.83 -20.01 7.88
CA LYS A 182 9.06 -20.95 7.05
C LYS A 182 7.85 -21.42 7.86
N ALA A 183 6.69 -21.45 7.22
CA ALA A 183 5.50 -22.02 7.84
C ALA A 183 5.63 -23.57 7.91
N PRO A 184 4.90 -24.25 8.82
CA PRO A 184 4.94 -25.70 8.94
C PRO A 184 4.56 -26.46 7.65
N ASN A 185 3.81 -25.82 6.74
CA ASN A 185 3.48 -26.36 5.42
C ASN A 185 4.54 -26.04 4.33
N GLY A 186 5.72 -25.56 4.71
CA GLY A 186 6.79 -25.21 3.77
C GLY A 186 6.57 -23.88 3.03
N ALA A 187 5.47 -23.16 3.27
CA ALA A 187 5.24 -21.86 2.64
C ALA A 187 6.34 -20.87 3.06
N LYS A 188 6.98 -20.27 2.06
CA LYS A 188 7.91 -19.16 2.23
C LYS A 188 7.05 -17.95 2.64
N ASN A 189 7.38 -17.32 3.78
CA ASN A 189 6.69 -16.14 4.36
C ASN A 189 5.59 -16.45 5.39
N ALA A 190 5.92 -17.12 6.49
CA ALA A 190 5.02 -17.14 7.64
C ALA A 190 4.76 -15.71 8.16
N LYS A 191 3.49 -15.32 8.31
CA LYS A 191 3.08 -14.01 8.85
C LYS A 191 3.56 -13.79 10.30
N ARG A 192 3.90 -14.86 11.02
CA ARG A 192 4.38 -14.83 12.41
C ARG A 192 5.75 -15.50 12.50
N VAL A 193 6.67 -14.86 13.21
CA VAL A 193 7.96 -15.46 13.59
C VAL A 193 7.75 -16.54 14.65
N HIS A 194 8.53 -17.62 14.62
CA HIS A 194 8.49 -18.64 15.67
C HIS A 194 8.86 -18.03 17.03
N GLY A 195 8.17 -18.46 18.10
CA GLY A 195 8.38 -17.96 19.45
C GLY A 195 9.83 -18.11 19.93
N ALA A 196 10.48 -19.23 19.58
CA ALA A 196 11.88 -19.47 19.90
C ALA A 196 12.82 -18.42 19.28
N ARG A 197 12.56 -17.98 18.04
CA ARG A 197 13.34 -16.91 17.40
C ARG A 197 13.18 -15.57 18.12
N ARG A 198 11.95 -15.25 18.55
CA ARG A 198 11.68 -14.03 19.32
C ARG A 198 12.41 -14.05 20.66
N ARG A 199 12.43 -15.19 21.36
CA ARG A 199 13.15 -15.38 22.63
C ARG A 199 14.66 -15.17 22.46
N VAL A 200 15.27 -15.81 21.47
CA VAL A 200 16.72 -15.65 21.18
C VAL A 200 17.05 -14.20 20.86
N ALA A 201 16.22 -13.52 20.06
CA ALA A 201 16.43 -12.11 19.74
C ALA A 201 16.35 -11.18 20.95
N THR A 202 15.63 -11.58 22.02
CA THR A 202 15.57 -10.86 23.30
C THR A 202 16.57 -11.37 24.34
N GLY A 203 17.53 -12.23 23.95
CA GLY A 203 18.54 -12.77 24.87
C GLY A 203 18.06 -13.91 25.78
N GLN A 204 16.88 -14.47 25.50
CA GLN A 204 16.32 -15.63 26.22
C GLN A 204 16.73 -16.95 25.54
N PRO A 205 16.78 -18.07 26.29
CA PRO A 205 17.13 -19.37 25.71
C PRO A 205 16.16 -19.80 24.60
N ALA A 206 16.71 -20.47 23.58
CA ALA A 206 15.95 -20.98 22.44
C ALA A 206 14.95 -22.08 22.83
N ALA A 207 15.33 -22.90 23.82
CA ALA A 207 14.60 -24.07 24.25
C ALA A 207 13.17 -23.71 24.71
N THR A 208 12.21 -24.52 24.28
CA THR A 208 10.94 -24.66 25.00
C THR A 208 11.20 -25.53 26.23
N GLU A 209 10.46 -25.27 27.31
CA GLU A 209 10.43 -26.14 28.49
C GLU A 209 10.31 -27.61 28.07
N THR A 210 11.06 -28.47 28.72
CA THR A 210 10.97 -29.91 28.48
C THR A 210 9.58 -30.42 28.88
N PRO A 211 9.09 -31.54 28.32
CA PRO A 211 7.81 -32.12 28.73
C PRO A 211 7.70 -32.33 30.25
N ALA A 212 8.80 -32.74 30.90
CA ALA A 212 8.88 -32.93 32.35
C ALA A 212 8.73 -31.61 33.13
N GLU A 213 9.31 -30.52 32.64
CA GLU A 213 9.16 -29.18 33.25
C GLU A 213 7.73 -28.65 33.09
N ILE A 214 7.08 -28.94 31.97
CA ILE A 214 5.68 -28.60 31.73
C ILE A 214 4.77 -29.36 32.70
N GLU A 215 5.00 -30.65 32.90
CA GLU A 215 4.25 -31.48 33.86
C GLU A 215 4.47 -31.03 35.29
N HIS A 216 5.71 -30.76 35.69
CA HIS A 216 6.04 -30.25 37.03
C HIS A 216 5.32 -28.93 37.32
N ARG A 217 5.32 -27.99 36.38
CA ARG A 217 4.61 -26.71 36.54
C ARG A 217 3.10 -26.89 36.58
N ARG A 218 2.53 -27.81 35.80
CA ARG A 218 1.09 -28.14 35.86
C ARG A 218 0.72 -28.71 37.23
N ALA A 219 1.51 -29.64 37.75
CA ALA A 219 1.30 -30.20 39.08
C ALA A 219 1.40 -29.14 40.18
N ALA A 220 2.41 -28.26 40.11
CA ALA A 220 2.57 -27.16 41.07
C ALA A 220 1.42 -26.14 41.00
N ALA A 221 0.92 -25.82 39.81
CA ALA A 221 -0.21 -24.90 39.63
C ALA A 221 -1.53 -25.51 40.16
N LEU A 222 -1.75 -26.81 39.94
CA LEU A 222 -2.89 -27.54 40.50
C LEU A 222 -2.85 -27.54 42.03
N ALA A 223 -1.70 -27.89 42.62
CA ALA A 223 -1.52 -27.88 44.07
C ALA A 223 -1.74 -26.48 44.69
N TYR A 224 -1.30 -25.41 44.01
CA TYR A 224 -1.56 -24.04 44.46
C TYR A 224 -3.05 -23.68 44.43
N LEU A 225 -3.80 -24.11 43.42
CA LEU A 225 -5.24 -23.88 43.32
C LEU A 225 -6.01 -24.64 44.40
N GLU A 226 -5.68 -25.92 44.62
CA GLU A 226 -6.28 -26.76 45.68
C GLU A 226 -6.01 -26.20 47.08
N ALA A 227 -4.80 -25.69 47.32
CA ALA A 227 -4.44 -25.02 48.57
C ALA A 227 -5.18 -23.69 48.79
N ARG A 228 -5.64 -23.03 47.71
CA ARG A 228 -6.40 -21.78 47.77
C ARG A 228 -7.90 -21.98 47.95
N GLU A 229 -8.41 -23.16 47.60
CA GLU A 229 -9.82 -23.53 47.81
C GLU A 229 -10.08 -24.10 49.21
N THR A 230 -9.03 -24.55 49.90
CA THR A 230 -9.10 -25.15 51.24
C THR A 230 -8.77 -24.18 52.38
N ALA A 231 -8.38 -22.94 52.06
CA ALA A 231 -8.11 -21.83 52.99
C ALA A 231 -9.27 -20.83 52.98
#